data_AF-A0A3D1R7V6-F1
#
_entry.id   AF-A0A3D1R7V6-F1
#
_cell.length_a   1.000
_cell.length_b   1.000
_cell.length_c   1.000
_cell.angle_alpha   90.00
_cell.angle_beta   90.00
_cell.angle_gamma   90.00
#
_symmetry.space_group_name_H-M   'P 1'
#
loop_
_entity.id
_entity.type
_entity.pdbx_description
1 polymer ?
#
loop_
_entity_poly.entity_id
_entity_poly.type
_entity_poly.pdbx_seq_one_letter_code
_entity_poly.pdbx_strand_id
1 'polypeptide(L)' 'MVREIVIWPDPVLREKCLKVERVDDELRGLIDDMFETMYASNGVGLAAPQVGVNARVVVIDSSP' A
#
# COMPACT_ATOMS: atom_id res chain seq x y z
N MET A 1 1.31 2.91 -11.26
CA MET A 1 1.06 1.58 -11.84
C MET A 1 0.32 0.68 -10.86
N VAL A 2 -0.59 -0.17 -11.36
CA VAL A 2 -1.29 -1.18 -10.54
C VAL A 2 -0.33 -2.26 -10.07
N ARG A 3 -0.32 -2.54 -8.76
CA ARG A 3 0.48 -3.57 -8.10
C ARG A 3 -0.37 -4.81 -7.80
N GLU A 4 0.28 -5.96 -7.66
CA GLU A 4 -0.39 -7.18 -7.21
C GLU A 4 -0.74 -7.07 -5.72
N ILE A 5 -1.98 -7.42 -5.37
CA ILE A 5 -2.40 -7.53 -3.98
C ILE A 5 -2.02 -8.92 -3.48
N VAL A 6 -1.17 -8.97 -2.46
CA VAL A 6 -0.79 -10.23 -1.82
C VAL A 6 -1.97 -10.78 -1.01
N ILE A 7 -2.17 -12.10 -1.09
CA ILE A 7 -3.24 -12.81 -0.40
C ILE A 7 -2.64 -13.66 0.72
N TRP A 8 -3.39 -13.85 1.81
CA TRP A 8 -3.01 -14.78 2.87
C TRP A 8 -2.70 -16.18 2.28
N PRO A 9 -1.60 -16.86 2.69
CA PRO A 9 -0.82 -16.66 3.91
C PRO A 9 0.51 -15.90 3.77
N ASP A 10 0.65 -14.95 2.83
CA ASP A 10 1.91 -14.21 2.67
C ASP A 10 2.43 -13.62 4.02
N PRO A 11 3.70 -13.90 4.41
CA PRO A 11 4.26 -13.47 5.69
C PRO A 11 4.26 -11.95 5.86
N VAL A 12 4.37 -11.17 4.79
CA VAL A 12 4.40 -9.70 4.86
C VAL A 12 3.14 -9.13 5.51
N LEU A 13 2.01 -9.84 5.41
CA LEU A 13 0.73 -9.48 6.01
C LEU A 13 0.72 -9.62 7.55
N ARG A 14 1.73 -10.27 8.15
CA ARG A 14 1.90 -10.43 9.60
C ARG A 14 3.13 -9.73 10.16
N GLU A 15 4.01 -9.23 9.30
CA GLU A 15 5.20 -8.51 9.72
C GLU A 15 4.87 -7.13 10.28
N LYS A 16 5.65 -6.69 11.27
CA LYS A 16 5.55 -5.33 11.79
C LYS A 16 6.15 -4.36 10.79
N CYS A 17 5.29 -3.46 10.27
CA CYS A 17 5.70 -2.44 9.31
C CYS A 17 6.86 -1.55 9.82
N LEU A 18 7.87 -1.34 8.97
CA LEU A 18 9.00 -0.44 9.24
C LEU A 18 8.57 1.03 9.21
N LYS A 19 9.19 1.85 10.06
CA LYS A 19 8.92 3.30 10.10
C LYS A 19 9.50 3.95 8.85
N VAL A 20 8.71 4.85 8.25
CA VAL A 20 9.17 5.74 7.18
C VAL A 20 9.97 6.88 7.82
N GLU A 21 11.23 7.05 7.42
CA GLU A 21 12.09 8.13 7.94
C GLU A 21 12.03 9.41 7.10
N ARG A 22 11.68 9.32 5.80
CA ARG A 22 11.57 10.45 4.90
C ARG A 22 10.52 10.19 3.81
N VAL A 23 9.85 11.26 3.37
CA VAL A 23 8.97 11.25 2.20
C VAL A 23 9.72 11.84 1.00
N ASP A 24 10.39 10.96 0.27
CA ASP A 24 11.05 11.27 -1.00
C ASP A 24 10.19 10.83 -2.20
N ASP A 25 10.71 11.03 -3.41
CA ASP A 25 9.97 10.80 -4.64
C ASP A 25 9.68 9.32 -4.90
N GLU A 26 10.54 8.42 -4.38
CA GLU A 26 10.27 6.98 -4.40
C GLU A 26 9.04 6.64 -3.57
N LEU A 27 8.95 7.19 -2.35
CA LEU A 27 7.76 6.98 -1.52
C LEU A 27 6.50 7.61 -2.13
N ARG A 28 6.62 8.78 -2.76
CA ARG A 28 5.47 9.40 -3.48
C ARG A 28 4.99 8.50 -4.61
N GLY A 29 5.92 7.95 -5.41
CA GLY A 29 5.57 6.99 -6.47
C GLY A 29 4.89 5.73 -5.94
N LEU A 30 5.32 5.20 -4.79
CA LEU A 30 4.63 4.09 -4.13
C LEU A 30 3.20 4.47 -3.71
N ILE A 31 3.00 5.68 -3.17
CA ILE A 31 1.67 6.15 -2.76
C ILE A 31 0.74 6.24 -3.97
N ASP A 32 1.23 6.76 -5.10
CA ASP A 32 0.47 6.84 -6.36
C ASP A 32 0.09 5.44 -6.86
N ASP A 33 1.04 4.49 -6.86
CA ASP A 33 0.78 3.09 -7.20
C ASP A 33 -0.26 2.44 -6.28
N MET A 34 -0.22 2.76 -4.98
CA MET A 34 -1.17 2.24 -3.99
C MET A 34 -2.58 2.79 -4.24
N PHE A 35 -2.73 4.07 -4.60
CA PHE A 35 -4.03 4.63 -4.99
C PHE A 35 -4.56 3.97 -6.27
N GLU A 36 -3.74 3.86 -7.31
CA GLU A 36 -4.12 3.17 -8.54
C GLU A 36 -4.58 1.72 -8.27
N THR A 37 -3.85 0.99 -7.42
CA THR A 37 -4.18 -0.38 -7.03
C THR A 37 -5.49 -0.45 -6.23
N MET A 38 -5.68 0.47 -5.29
CA MET A 38 -6.90 0.58 -4.49
C MET A 38 -8.12 0.78 -5.39
N TYR A 39 -8.08 1.74 -6.32
CA TYR A 39 -9.18 1.98 -7.25
C TYR A 39 -9.41 0.81 -8.21
N ALA A 40 -8.35 0.20 -8.74
CA ALA A 40 -8.45 -0.98 -9.60
C ALA A 40 -9.11 -2.18 -8.88
N SER A 41 -8.96 -2.27 -7.56
CA SER A 41 -9.58 -3.31 -6.73
C SER A 41 -10.96 -2.96 -6.19
N ASN A 42 -11.51 -1.79 -6.53
CA ASN A 42 -12.72 -1.21 -5.93
C ASN A 42 -12.64 -1.14 -4.38
N GLY A 43 -11.44 -0.88 -3.84
CA GLY A 43 -11.19 -0.77 -2.41
C GLY A 43 -11.42 0.66 -1.88
N VAL A 44 -11.68 0.76 -0.57
CA VAL A 44 -11.78 2.04 0.17
C VAL A 44 -10.42 2.44 0.79
N GLY A 45 -9.56 1.46 1.04
CA GLY A 45 -8.23 1.70 1.60
C GLY A 45 -7.28 0.54 1.31
N LEU A 46 -5.99 0.84 1.31
CA LEU A 46 -4.91 -0.11 1.04
C LEU A 46 -3.67 0.24 1.88
N ALA A 47 -3.13 -0.76 2.58
CA ALA A 47 -1.88 -0.65 3.32
C ALA A 47 -0.70 -1.19 2.50
N ALA A 48 0.48 -0.60 2.63
CA ALA A 48 1.69 -1.02 1.91
C ALA A 48 2.02 -2.52 1.95
N PRO A 49 1.87 -3.26 3.07
CA PRO A 49 2.15 -4.71 3.06
C PRO A 49 1.21 -5.48 2.12
N GLN A 50 0.00 -4.98 1.84
CA GLN A 50 -0.91 -5.62 0.89
C GLN A 50 -0.40 -5.56 -0.56
N VAL A 51 0.58 -4.70 -0.87
CA VAL A 51 1.29 -4.67 -2.16
C VAL A 51 2.74 -5.13 -2.03
N GLY A 52 3.04 -5.95 -1.01
CA GLY A 52 4.36 -6.54 -0.78
C GLY A 52 5.40 -5.59 -0.19
N VAL A 53 5.02 -4.40 0.27
CA VAL A 53 5.95 -3.40 0.80
C VAL A 53 5.83 -3.28 2.32
N ASN A 54 6.88 -3.70 3.03
CA ASN A 54 6.96 -3.59 4.50
C ASN A 54 7.29 -2.15 4.94
N ALA A 55 6.28 -1.26 4.90
CA ALA A 55 6.39 0.13 5.31
C ALA A 55 5.10 0.63 6.01
N ARG A 56 5.22 1.58 6.94
CA ARG A 56 4.08 2.22 7.62
C ARG A 56 3.43 3.27 6.73
N VAL A 57 2.72 2.83 5.71
CA VAL A 57 2.01 3.68 4.75
C VAL A 57 0.62 3.09 4.49
N VAL A 58 -0.37 3.96 4.41
CA VAL A 58 -1.75 3.61 4.07
C VAL A 58 -2.32 4.69 3.16
N VAL A 59 -3.13 4.29 2.18
CA VAL A 59 -3.98 5.18 1.39
C VAL A 59 -5.44 4.86 1.71
N ILE A 60 -6.27 5.89 1.77
CA ILE A 60 -7.70 5.79 2.05
C ILE A 60 -8.40 6.84 1.21
N ASP A 61 -9.45 6.44 0.50
CA ASP A 61 -10.42 7.37 -0.08
C ASP A 61 -11.82 6.96 0.37
N SER A 62 -12.48 7.87 1.09
CA SER A 62 -13.84 7.71 1.60
C SER A 62 -14.80 8.72 0.99
N SER A 63 -14.49 9.20 -0.23
CA SER A 63 -15.36 10.10 -0.97
C SER A 63 -16.75 9.46 -1.21
N PRO A 64 -17.83 10.25 -1.14
CA PRO A 64 -19.21 9.77 -1.29
C PRO A 64 -19.55 9.30 -2.70
#